data_AF-A0A7K1H6W2-F1
#
_entry.id   AF-A0A7K1H6W2-F1
#
_cell.length_a   1.000
_cell.length_b   1.000
_cell.length_c   1.000
_cell.angle_alpha   90.00
_cell.angle_beta   90.00
_cell.angle_gamma   90.00
#
_symmetry.space_group_name_H-M   'P 1'
#
loop_
_entity.id
_entity.type
_entity.pdbx_description
1 polymer ?
#
loop_
_entity_poly.entity_id
_entity_poly.type
_entity_poly.pdbx_seq_one_letter_code
_entity_poly.pdbx_strand_id
1 'polypeptide(L)'
;MPAMSIAETSAEDALVALHTSLDERRRPEEVAHLVLRVVGGQLGLRDRMTLGRAARAASRWNGWSSMSTDFARPVGGARQIDAAARLFELPRDGIDPDDPVSLLDFSARLSESLGAVDPARLDFLRDRLNREGRAAAGIELSKRQYNRRFRVTQRLSAKADRLAVEQTKRRLTMVARAGFAGSIERGAFVADPWAGCFVAYMTAKRKLRREFTLSGRDNPYDGIADLLFKHCTASPATDWWMIAQAHPTPAVLARLTDAQRGELLGRWWATMRQVAFLLKRVWVASEFDRATMIVRRGNDSSTWNLLCGAYNAARAAWIAALDASGTLGLLDASCPGKAMMLIAADLAAWHRSTGGGLHPDVGVWARLPLPWDVLDGTAACTRTDVEAACADGGVDPVTSGWTGPKPLSAVGVFRPTPELVHGVSIVDPVWASMLRAGGAFSGKTIKGGLEQSLIPGDVVVSELP
;
A
#
# COMPACT_ATOMS: atom_id res chain seq x y z
N MET A 1 10.37 22.25 9.39
CA MET A 1 11.65 22.60 8.75
C MET A 1 11.33 23.19 7.39
N PRO A 2 11.88 24.35 7.01
CA PRO A 2 11.75 24.83 5.63
C PRO A 2 12.38 23.79 4.70
N ALA A 3 11.70 23.44 3.62
CA ALA A 3 12.24 22.51 2.63
C ALA A 3 13.53 23.12 2.08
N MET A 4 14.68 22.51 2.37
CA MET A 4 15.93 22.86 1.69
C MET A 4 15.66 22.81 0.19
N SER A 5 16.08 23.85 -0.51
CA SER A 5 16.06 23.85 -1.97
C SER A 5 16.84 22.62 -2.44
N ILE A 6 16.17 21.78 -3.24
CA ILE A 6 16.75 20.59 -3.88
C ILE A 6 18.04 20.94 -4.68
N ALA A 7 18.26 22.23 -4.97
CA ALA A 7 19.46 22.73 -5.64
C ALA A 7 20.77 22.63 -4.82
N GLU A 8 20.70 22.63 -3.48
CA GLU A 8 21.85 22.76 -2.56
C GLU A 8 22.18 21.47 -1.80
N THR A 9 21.46 20.39 -2.06
CA THR A 9 21.62 19.12 -1.34
C THR A 9 22.94 18.43 -1.71
N SER A 10 23.76 18.07 -0.71
CA SER A 10 24.98 17.28 -0.91
C SER A 10 24.65 15.87 -1.42
N ALA A 11 25.64 15.14 -1.96
CA ALA A 11 25.41 13.77 -2.41
C ALA A 11 25.01 12.84 -1.25
N GLU A 12 25.55 13.07 -0.05
CA GLU A 12 25.21 12.32 1.17
C GLU A 12 23.76 12.60 1.61
N ASP A 13 23.38 13.88 1.69
CA ASP A 13 22.01 14.27 2.04
C ASP A 13 21.00 13.75 1.00
N ALA A 14 21.38 13.74 -0.28
CA ALA A 14 20.55 13.20 -1.35
C ALA A 14 20.33 11.70 -1.17
N LEU A 15 21.36 10.96 -0.75
CA LEU A 15 21.24 9.52 -0.49
C LEU A 15 20.37 9.22 0.74
N VAL A 16 20.47 10.02 1.80
CA VAL A 16 19.56 9.95 2.95
C VAL A 16 18.11 10.28 2.55
N ALA A 17 17.91 11.27 1.67
CA ALA A 17 16.60 11.60 1.13
C ALA A 17 16.03 10.49 0.24
N LEU A 18 16.87 9.79 -0.54
CA LEU A 18 16.46 8.59 -1.29
C LEU A 18 16.01 7.47 -0.36
N HIS A 19 16.75 7.20 0.73
CA HIS A 19 16.34 6.21 1.74
C HIS A 19 14.99 6.58 2.37
N THR A 20 14.81 7.85 2.74
CA THR A 20 13.55 8.35 3.30
C THR A 20 12.38 8.19 2.32
N SER A 21 12.64 8.34 1.02
CA SER A 21 11.62 8.15 -0.02
C SER A 21 11.04 6.72 -0.09
N LEU A 22 11.71 5.73 0.51
CA LEU A 22 11.20 4.36 0.60
C LEU A 22 9.94 4.24 1.46
N ASP A 23 9.69 5.18 2.38
CA ASP A 23 8.45 5.25 3.16
C ASP A 23 7.45 6.29 2.65
N GLU A 24 7.89 7.20 1.78
CA GLU A 24 7.09 8.29 1.23
C GLU A 24 6.49 7.93 -0.14
N ARG A 25 5.76 8.88 -0.73
CA ARG A 25 5.15 8.81 -2.06
C ARG A 25 5.70 9.91 -2.98
N ARG A 26 7.02 10.13 -2.94
CA ARG A 26 7.68 11.08 -3.86
C ARG A 26 7.43 10.71 -5.31
N ARG A 27 7.41 11.73 -6.16
CA ARG A 27 7.24 11.54 -7.60
C ARG A 27 8.55 10.98 -8.18
N PRO A 28 8.50 10.07 -9.17
CA PRO A 28 9.67 9.55 -9.86
C PRO A 28 10.63 10.62 -10.38
N GLU A 29 10.12 11.77 -10.85
CA GLU A 29 10.94 12.91 -11.29
C GLU A 29 11.74 13.55 -10.15
N GLU A 30 11.18 13.64 -8.93
CA GLU A 30 11.88 14.15 -7.74
C GLU A 30 12.97 13.17 -7.30
N VAL A 31 12.66 11.87 -7.37
CA VAL A 31 13.64 10.81 -7.08
C VAL A 31 14.75 10.80 -8.13
N ALA A 32 14.43 10.98 -9.42
CA ALA A 32 15.43 11.10 -10.49
C ALA A 32 16.38 12.27 -10.27
N HIS A 33 15.89 13.40 -9.72
CA HIS A 33 16.75 14.51 -9.33
C HIS A 33 17.77 14.09 -8.25
N LEU A 34 17.31 13.41 -7.19
CA LEU A 34 18.20 12.94 -6.14
C LEU A 34 19.21 11.90 -6.65
N VAL A 35 18.78 10.98 -7.53
CA VAL A 35 19.67 10.02 -8.20
C VAL A 35 20.78 10.75 -8.97
N LEU A 36 20.47 11.82 -9.71
CA LEU A 36 21.51 12.62 -10.39
C LEU A 36 22.51 13.25 -9.42
N ARG A 37 22.10 13.61 -8.20
CA ARG A 37 23.02 14.15 -7.20
C ARG A 37 23.98 13.09 -6.66
N VAL A 38 23.50 11.87 -6.48
CA VAL A 38 24.30 10.76 -5.93
C VAL A 38 25.23 10.18 -6.98
N VAL A 39 24.72 9.80 -8.15
CA VAL A 39 25.48 9.03 -9.15
C VAL A 39 25.73 9.80 -10.45
N GLY A 40 25.24 11.03 -10.60
CA GLY A 40 25.29 11.77 -11.87
C GLY A 40 26.71 12.02 -12.40
N GLY A 41 27.68 12.19 -11.51
CA GLY A 41 29.11 12.34 -11.88
C GLY A 41 29.71 11.09 -12.53
N GLN A 42 29.15 9.91 -12.25
CA GLN A 42 29.62 8.61 -12.73
C GLN A 42 28.95 8.18 -14.05
N LEU A 43 27.89 8.89 -14.47
CA LEU A 43 27.14 8.58 -15.68
C LEU A 43 27.79 9.18 -16.93
N GLY A 44 27.72 8.43 -18.04
CA GLY A 44 27.99 8.96 -19.37
C GLY A 44 26.98 10.04 -19.79
N LEU A 45 27.32 10.82 -20.82
CA LEU A 45 26.50 11.95 -21.26
C LEU A 45 25.05 11.56 -21.59
N ARG A 46 24.85 10.46 -22.33
CA ARG A 46 23.52 9.98 -22.74
C ARG A 46 22.64 9.60 -21.54
N ASP A 47 23.22 8.91 -20.58
CA ASP A 47 22.51 8.42 -19.38
C ASP A 47 22.18 9.58 -18.45
N ARG A 48 23.13 10.50 -18.26
CA ARG A 48 22.92 11.76 -17.55
C ARG A 48 21.81 12.60 -18.20
N MET A 49 21.74 12.67 -19.52
CA MET A 49 20.67 13.36 -20.25
C MET A 49 19.31 12.68 -20.08
N THR A 50 19.28 11.35 -20.01
CA THR A 50 18.03 10.58 -19.80
C THR A 50 17.46 10.85 -18.41
N LEU A 51 18.27 10.72 -17.36
CA LEU A 51 17.88 11.09 -16.00
C LEU A 51 17.58 12.59 -15.88
N GLY A 52 18.39 13.45 -16.52
CA GLY A 52 18.21 14.90 -16.53
C GLY A 52 16.88 15.35 -17.11
N ARG A 53 16.38 14.68 -18.15
CA ARG A 53 15.04 14.95 -18.70
C ARG A 53 13.94 14.68 -17.68
N ALA A 54 14.00 13.56 -16.98
CA ALA A 54 13.02 13.26 -15.92
C ALA A 54 13.15 14.21 -14.74
N ALA A 55 14.37 14.49 -14.27
CA ALA A 55 14.62 15.40 -13.16
C ALA A 55 14.13 16.83 -13.43
N ARG A 56 14.22 17.32 -14.68
CA ARG A 56 13.66 18.63 -15.07
C ARG A 56 12.14 18.68 -14.95
N ALA A 57 11.45 17.54 -15.11
CA ALA A 57 10.00 17.49 -14.92
C ALA A 57 9.60 17.75 -13.46
N ALA A 58 10.50 17.52 -12.50
CA ALA A 58 10.25 17.86 -11.08
C ALA A 58 10.12 19.37 -10.86
N SER A 59 10.71 20.20 -11.72
CA SER A 59 10.61 21.67 -11.66
C SER A 59 9.41 22.22 -12.41
N ARG A 60 8.63 21.38 -13.12
CA ARG A 60 7.39 21.82 -13.77
C ARG A 60 6.45 22.43 -12.74
N TRP A 61 5.78 23.53 -13.09
CA TRP A 61 4.93 24.29 -12.17
C TRP A 61 5.65 24.74 -10.89
N ASN A 62 6.94 25.09 -10.99
CA ASN A 62 7.81 25.44 -9.86
C ASN A 62 7.88 24.34 -8.78
N GLY A 63 7.70 23.08 -9.20
CA GLY A 63 7.68 21.92 -8.31
C GLY A 63 6.37 21.68 -7.57
N TRP A 64 5.36 22.52 -7.79
CA TRP A 64 4.07 22.35 -7.13
C TRP A 64 3.24 21.24 -7.78
N SER A 65 2.57 20.44 -6.94
CA SER A 65 1.67 19.34 -7.32
C SER A 65 0.49 19.30 -6.35
N SER A 66 -0.71 18.93 -6.84
CA SER A 66 -1.88 18.72 -5.98
C SER A 66 -1.85 17.35 -5.28
N MET A 67 -0.89 16.50 -5.66
CA MET A 67 -0.76 15.15 -5.15
C MET A 67 0.05 15.13 -3.84
N SER A 68 -0.41 14.34 -2.87
CA SER A 68 0.32 14.15 -1.62
C SER A 68 1.58 13.34 -1.87
N THR A 69 2.69 13.82 -1.32
CA THR A 69 4.01 13.18 -1.31
C THR A 69 4.14 12.11 -0.22
N ASP A 70 3.09 11.84 0.55
CA ASP A 70 3.09 10.80 1.58
C ASP A 70 1.84 9.91 1.47
N PHE A 71 1.92 8.74 2.08
CA PHE A 71 0.76 7.92 2.36
C PHE A 71 0.05 8.46 3.60
N ALA A 72 -1.26 8.24 3.69
CA ALA A 72 -1.99 8.54 4.91
C ALA A 72 -1.35 7.79 6.09
N ARG A 73 -0.87 8.55 7.07
CA ARG A 73 -0.31 8.00 8.31
C ARG A 73 -1.43 7.74 9.32
N PRO A 74 -1.42 6.61 10.04
CA PRO A 74 -2.29 6.40 11.18
C PRO A 74 -2.15 7.55 12.16
N VAL A 75 -3.28 8.10 12.60
CA VAL A 75 -3.28 9.16 13.62
C VAL A 75 -3.21 8.49 14.99
N GLY A 76 -2.25 8.83 15.84
CA GLY A 76 -2.13 8.31 17.20
C GLY A 76 -3.25 8.72 18.17
N GLY A 77 -3.06 8.36 19.43
CA GLY A 77 -3.96 8.56 20.57
C GLY A 77 -3.69 9.83 21.40
N ALA A 78 -2.85 10.76 20.95
CA ALA A 78 -2.43 11.92 21.74
C ALA A 78 -3.60 12.71 22.37
N ARG A 79 -4.68 12.94 21.60
CA ARG A 79 -5.88 13.63 22.10
C ARG A 79 -6.62 12.83 23.18
N GLN A 80 -6.61 11.50 23.08
CA GLN A 80 -7.21 10.60 24.06
C GLN A 80 -6.37 10.56 25.33
N ILE A 81 -5.05 10.50 25.21
CA ILE A 81 -4.11 10.62 26.34
C ILE A 81 -4.33 11.93 27.07
N ASP A 82 -4.36 13.07 26.35
CA ASP A 82 -4.62 14.38 26.91
C ASP A 82 -5.93 14.46 27.70
N ALA A 83 -6.99 13.87 27.14
CA ALA A 83 -8.29 13.84 27.79
C ALA A 83 -8.29 12.95 29.04
N ALA A 84 -7.57 11.82 29.01
CA ALA A 84 -7.42 10.92 30.15
C ALA A 84 -6.55 11.52 31.25
N ALA A 85 -5.35 12.00 30.93
CA ALA A 85 -4.43 12.64 31.86
C ALA A 85 -5.11 13.79 32.64
N ARG A 86 -5.87 14.66 31.96
CA ARG A 86 -6.63 15.72 32.63
C ARG A 86 -7.76 15.22 33.53
N LEU A 87 -8.40 14.11 33.18
CA LEU A 87 -9.59 13.61 33.90
C LEU A 87 -9.22 12.74 35.11
N PHE A 88 -8.08 12.06 35.03
CA PHE A 88 -7.52 11.22 36.08
C PHE A 88 -6.42 11.92 36.89
N GLU A 89 -6.04 13.14 36.50
CA GLU A 89 -4.99 13.93 37.16
C GLU A 89 -3.64 13.20 37.19
N LEU A 90 -3.28 12.58 36.06
CA LEU A 90 -2.07 11.77 35.90
C LEU A 90 -1.03 12.48 35.01
N PRO A 91 0.27 12.24 35.24
CA PRO A 91 1.32 12.65 34.31
C PRO A 91 1.21 11.87 32.98
N ARG A 92 1.83 12.41 31.93
CA ARG A 92 1.82 11.83 30.57
C ARG A 92 3.08 11.04 30.24
N ASP A 93 4.02 10.99 31.16
CA ASP A 93 5.38 10.54 30.88
C ASP A 93 5.42 9.05 30.57
N GLY A 94 6.23 8.69 29.56
CA GLY A 94 6.40 7.31 29.12
C GLY A 94 5.22 6.72 28.33
N ILE A 95 4.26 7.54 27.89
CA ILE A 95 3.15 7.08 27.04
C ILE A 95 3.41 7.53 25.60
N ASP A 96 3.72 6.58 24.73
CA ASP A 96 3.80 6.83 23.29
C ASP A 96 2.37 6.90 22.69
N PRO A 97 1.95 8.04 22.10
CA PRO A 97 0.65 8.17 21.47
C PRO A 97 0.51 7.37 20.17
N ASP A 98 1.61 7.00 19.53
CA ASP A 98 1.63 6.32 18.24
C ASP A 98 1.87 4.81 18.38
N ASP A 99 2.03 4.27 19.58
CA ASP A 99 2.11 2.84 19.85
C ASP A 99 0.79 2.29 20.44
N PRO A 100 0.09 1.37 19.74
CA PRO A 100 -1.10 0.71 20.26
C PRO A 100 -0.89 -0.02 21.59
N VAL A 101 0.29 -0.61 21.82
CA VAL A 101 0.57 -1.36 23.06
C VAL A 101 0.64 -0.39 24.23
N SER A 102 1.45 0.67 24.11
CA SER A 102 1.50 1.79 25.06
C SER A 102 0.10 2.37 25.38
N LEU A 103 -0.76 2.57 24.37
CA LEU A 103 -2.13 3.05 24.58
C LEU A 103 -2.99 2.06 25.37
N LEU A 104 -2.86 0.77 25.08
CA LEU A 104 -3.60 -0.29 25.77
C LEU A 104 -3.13 -0.45 27.21
N ASP A 105 -1.82 -0.41 27.46
CA ASP A 105 -1.23 -0.45 28.79
C ASP A 105 -1.64 0.77 29.63
N PHE A 106 -1.72 1.95 29.00
CA PHE A 106 -2.27 3.11 29.67
C PHE A 106 -3.77 2.91 29.98
N SER A 107 -4.55 2.36 29.06
CA SER A 107 -5.95 2.02 29.31
C SER A 107 -6.12 0.98 30.43
N ALA A 108 -5.22 0.02 30.54
CA ALA A 108 -5.20 -1.00 31.60
C ALA A 108 -5.05 -0.36 32.98
N ARG A 109 -4.03 0.49 33.17
CA ARG A 109 -3.80 1.23 34.41
C ARG A 109 -5.02 2.08 34.81
N LEU A 110 -5.66 2.73 33.84
CA LEU A 110 -6.88 3.50 34.09
C LEU A 110 -8.06 2.60 34.48
N SER A 111 -8.17 1.42 33.86
CA SER A 111 -9.24 0.43 34.13
C SER A 111 -9.15 -0.14 35.54
N GLU A 112 -7.94 -0.44 36.01
CA GLU A 112 -7.67 -0.91 37.38
C GLU A 112 -8.19 0.10 38.42
N SER A 113 -7.93 1.40 38.21
CA SER A 113 -8.43 2.48 39.09
C SER A 113 -9.97 2.60 39.13
N LEU A 114 -10.68 1.93 38.21
CA LEU A 114 -12.13 1.91 38.11
C LEU A 114 -12.74 0.57 38.54
N GLY A 115 -11.92 -0.37 39.01
CA GLY A 115 -12.33 -1.72 39.42
C GLY A 115 -12.71 -2.64 38.26
N ALA A 116 -12.27 -2.34 37.03
CA ALA A 116 -12.57 -3.12 35.83
C ALA A 116 -11.32 -3.92 35.36
N VAL A 117 -11.50 -5.22 35.09
CA VAL A 117 -10.40 -6.20 34.98
C VAL A 117 -9.89 -6.39 33.56
N ASP A 118 -10.74 -6.25 32.52
CA ASP A 118 -10.33 -6.46 31.12
C ASP A 118 -10.31 -5.15 30.31
N PRO A 119 -9.13 -4.53 30.10
CA PRO A 119 -9.01 -3.32 29.29
C PRO A 119 -9.22 -3.57 27.79
N ALA A 120 -9.07 -4.80 27.30
CA ALA A 120 -9.24 -5.14 25.89
C ALA A 120 -10.72 -5.28 25.49
N ARG A 121 -11.63 -5.38 26.46
CA ARG A 121 -13.07 -5.60 26.22
C ARG A 121 -13.99 -4.73 27.07
N LEU A 122 -13.61 -3.49 27.33
CA LEU A 122 -14.44 -2.57 28.11
C LEU A 122 -15.75 -2.21 27.40
N ASP A 123 -16.87 -2.64 27.97
CA ASP A 123 -18.23 -2.25 27.62
C ASP A 123 -18.85 -1.39 28.72
N PHE A 124 -19.22 -0.15 28.36
CA PHE A 124 -19.78 0.81 29.30
C PHE A 124 -21.10 0.38 29.94
N LEU A 125 -21.88 -0.51 29.32
CA LEU A 125 -23.14 -0.98 29.89
C LEU A 125 -22.93 -2.22 30.77
N ARG A 126 -22.05 -3.12 30.35
CA ARG A 126 -21.83 -4.42 31.00
C ARG A 126 -20.81 -4.36 32.13
N ASP A 127 -19.70 -3.65 31.95
CA ASP A 127 -18.53 -3.79 32.84
C ASP A 127 -18.40 -2.65 33.85
N ARG A 128 -19.22 -1.60 33.72
CA ARG A 128 -19.21 -0.51 34.70
C ARG A 128 -19.80 -0.98 36.03
N LEU A 129 -19.18 -0.57 37.14
CA LEU A 129 -19.71 -0.86 38.46
C LEU A 129 -20.97 -0.03 38.77
N ASN A 130 -21.97 -0.68 39.36
CA ASN A 130 -23.15 -0.03 39.92
C ASN A 130 -22.80 0.70 41.24
N ARG A 131 -23.79 1.22 41.99
CA ARG A 131 -23.53 1.95 43.23
C ARG A 131 -22.86 1.07 44.29
N GLU A 132 -23.37 -0.14 44.48
CA GLU A 132 -22.87 -1.10 45.47
C GLU A 132 -21.48 -1.60 45.09
N GLY A 133 -21.26 -1.96 43.83
CA GLY A 133 -19.95 -2.39 43.31
C GLY A 133 -18.88 -1.31 43.46
N ARG A 134 -19.20 -0.03 43.24
CA ARG A 134 -18.25 1.07 43.50
C ARG A 134 -17.90 1.19 44.98
N ALA A 135 -18.89 1.07 45.87
CA ALA A 135 -18.64 1.11 47.31
C ALA A 135 -17.78 -0.07 47.77
N ALA A 136 -18.06 -1.29 47.27
CA ALA A 136 -17.28 -2.49 47.54
C ALA A 136 -15.83 -2.38 47.02
N ALA A 137 -15.62 -1.70 45.89
CA ALA A 137 -14.30 -1.43 45.33
C ALA A 137 -13.58 -0.21 45.96
N GLY A 138 -14.16 0.43 46.99
CA GLY A 138 -13.56 1.61 47.63
C GLY A 138 -13.51 2.86 46.75
N ILE A 139 -14.37 2.95 45.72
CA ILE A 139 -14.36 4.05 44.74
C ILE A 139 -15.29 5.18 45.22
N GLU A 140 -14.69 6.25 45.75
CA GLU A 140 -15.39 7.44 46.27
C GLU A 140 -15.75 8.48 45.19
N LEU A 141 -15.93 8.06 43.93
CA LEU A 141 -16.30 8.95 42.83
C LEU A 141 -17.80 9.13 42.72
N SER A 142 -18.24 10.36 42.39
CA SER A 142 -19.64 10.57 41.98
C SER A 142 -19.97 9.74 40.74
N LYS A 143 -21.24 9.29 40.60
CA LYS A 143 -21.70 8.52 39.43
C LYS A 143 -21.33 9.18 38.10
N ARG A 144 -21.39 10.52 38.03
CA ARG A 144 -21.06 11.28 36.82
C ARG A 144 -19.55 11.24 36.52
N GLN A 145 -18.69 11.43 37.52
CA GLN A 145 -17.23 11.36 37.37
C GLN A 145 -16.79 9.95 36.98
N TYR A 146 -17.29 8.93 37.67
CA TYR A 146 -17.00 7.52 37.35
C TYR A 146 -17.38 7.19 35.90
N ASN A 147 -18.61 7.50 35.50
CA ASN A 147 -19.06 7.25 34.14
C ASN A 147 -18.24 8.00 33.08
N ARG A 148 -17.80 9.23 33.38
CA ARG A 148 -16.95 10.02 32.47
C ARG A 148 -15.57 9.36 32.32
N ARG A 149 -14.97 8.94 33.44
CA ARG A 149 -13.68 8.24 33.48
C ARG A 149 -13.74 6.92 32.70
N PHE A 150 -14.76 6.10 32.96
CA PHE A 150 -14.97 4.84 32.24
C PHE A 150 -15.07 5.05 30.72
N ARG A 151 -15.86 6.01 30.24
CA ARG A 151 -15.99 6.30 28.80
C ARG A 151 -14.70 6.81 28.16
N VAL A 152 -13.82 7.45 28.93
CA VAL A 152 -12.52 7.86 28.42
C VAL A 152 -11.61 6.64 28.29
N THR A 153 -11.56 5.78 29.31
CA THR A 153 -10.81 4.51 29.27
C THR A 153 -11.26 3.63 28.11
N GLN A 154 -12.57 3.41 27.96
CA GLN A 154 -13.13 2.64 26.83
C GLN A 154 -12.71 3.24 25.47
N ARG A 155 -12.75 4.57 25.32
CA ARG A 155 -12.34 5.23 24.07
C ARG A 155 -10.85 5.11 23.79
N LEU A 156 -10.02 5.02 24.83
CA LEU A 156 -8.58 4.82 24.72
C LEU A 156 -8.27 3.40 24.23
N SER A 157 -8.87 2.39 24.86
CA SER A 157 -8.78 0.99 24.42
C SER A 157 -9.24 0.82 22.96
N ALA A 158 -10.44 1.30 22.62
CA ALA A 158 -10.94 1.26 21.24
C ALA A 158 -10.06 2.05 20.25
N LYS A 159 -9.32 3.05 20.73
CA LYS A 159 -8.36 3.81 19.91
C LYS A 159 -7.08 3.00 19.67
N ALA A 160 -6.59 2.28 20.66
CA ALA A 160 -5.45 1.36 20.53
C ALA A 160 -5.73 0.30 19.45
N ASP A 161 -6.87 -0.39 19.55
CA ASP A 161 -7.28 -1.40 18.55
C ASP A 161 -7.35 -0.82 17.14
N ARG A 162 -7.98 0.35 16.98
CA ARG A 162 -8.08 1.03 15.69
C ARG A 162 -6.70 1.42 15.16
N LEU A 163 -5.81 1.91 16.02
CA LEU A 163 -4.46 2.31 15.64
C LEU A 163 -3.66 1.09 15.13
N ALA A 164 -3.72 -0.04 15.83
CA ALA A 164 -3.05 -1.28 15.41
C ALA A 164 -3.54 -1.76 14.02
N VAL A 165 -4.85 -1.69 13.78
CA VAL A 165 -5.44 -2.03 12.47
C VAL A 165 -4.96 -1.08 11.38
N GLU A 166 -4.98 0.24 11.63
CA GLU A 166 -4.55 1.24 10.63
C GLU A 166 -3.05 1.18 10.36
N GLN A 167 -2.20 0.90 11.36
CA GLN A 167 -0.77 0.62 11.17
C GLN A 167 -0.54 -0.61 10.30
N THR A 168 -1.30 -1.68 10.57
CA THR A 168 -1.24 -2.90 9.74
C THR A 168 -1.64 -2.61 8.30
N LYS A 169 -2.74 -1.86 8.08
CA LYS A 169 -3.17 -1.45 6.73
C LYS A 169 -2.12 -0.61 6.02
N ARG A 170 -1.48 0.34 6.71
CA ARG A 170 -0.40 1.15 6.14
C ARG A 170 0.78 0.27 5.70
N ARG A 171 1.25 -0.60 6.60
CA ARG A 171 2.34 -1.54 6.30
C ARG A 171 2.02 -2.42 5.08
N LEU A 172 0.82 -2.99 5.03
CA LEU A 172 0.37 -3.81 3.90
C LEU A 172 0.22 -3.00 2.60
N THR A 173 -0.18 -1.73 2.68
CA THR A 173 -0.17 -0.82 1.53
C THR A 173 1.24 -0.64 1.00
N MET A 174 2.23 -0.47 1.88
CA MET A 174 3.63 -0.36 1.47
C MET A 174 4.13 -1.65 0.82
N VAL A 175 3.83 -2.81 1.40
CA VAL A 175 4.16 -4.12 0.81
C VAL A 175 3.55 -4.26 -0.59
N ALA A 176 2.27 -3.91 -0.76
CA ALA A 176 1.60 -3.97 -2.06
C ALA A 176 2.28 -3.12 -3.14
N ARG A 177 2.87 -1.98 -2.75
CA ARG A 177 3.41 -0.98 -3.68
C ARG A 177 4.92 -1.09 -3.86
N ALA A 178 5.66 -1.40 -2.83
CA ALA A 178 7.12 -1.32 -2.80
C ALA A 178 7.78 -2.60 -2.30
N GLY A 179 7.01 -3.64 -2.01
CA GLY A 179 7.50 -4.85 -1.36
C GLY A 179 8.08 -4.54 0.02
N PHE A 180 9.21 -5.15 0.35
CA PHE A 180 9.89 -4.96 1.63
C PHE A 180 10.88 -3.78 1.63
N ALA A 181 10.82 -2.88 0.65
CA ALA A 181 11.75 -1.75 0.57
C ALA A 181 11.77 -0.88 1.84
N GLY A 182 10.63 -0.72 2.52
CA GLY A 182 10.56 0.04 3.78
C GLY A 182 11.29 -0.60 4.97
N SER A 183 11.73 -1.87 4.83
CA SER A 183 12.54 -2.58 5.83
C SER A 183 14.03 -2.55 5.53
N ILE A 184 14.46 -1.90 4.44
CA ILE A 184 15.88 -1.78 4.12
C ILE A 184 16.51 -0.82 5.12
N GLU A 185 17.52 -1.32 5.83
CA GLU A 185 18.27 -0.54 6.79
C GLU A 185 19.08 0.57 6.09
N ARG A 186 19.17 1.73 6.75
CA ARG A 186 19.89 2.88 6.19
C ARG A 186 21.35 2.56 5.90
N GLY A 187 22.01 1.83 6.80
CA GLY A 187 23.42 1.46 6.63
C GLY A 187 23.65 0.66 5.34
N ALA A 188 22.86 -0.38 5.11
CA ALA A 188 22.90 -1.16 3.87
C ALA A 188 22.61 -0.30 2.65
N PHE A 189 21.57 0.54 2.71
CA PHE A 189 21.18 1.44 1.61
C PHE A 189 22.28 2.41 1.20
N VAL A 190 23.01 2.97 2.17
CA VAL A 190 24.09 3.93 1.93
C VAL A 190 25.36 3.23 1.43
N ALA A 191 25.59 1.98 1.83
CA ALA A 191 26.77 1.20 1.44
C ALA A 191 26.81 0.85 -0.05
N ASP A 192 25.66 0.69 -0.71
CA ASP A 192 25.55 0.54 -2.17
C ASP A 192 24.62 1.61 -2.77
N PRO A 193 25.18 2.78 -3.15
CA PRO A 193 24.39 3.88 -3.71
C PRO A 193 23.67 3.53 -5.02
N TRP A 194 24.20 2.61 -5.84
CA TRP A 194 23.58 2.24 -7.11
C TRP A 194 22.35 1.37 -6.88
N ALA A 195 22.44 0.34 -6.03
CA ALA A 195 21.29 -0.44 -5.61
C ALA A 195 20.25 0.44 -4.91
N GLY A 196 20.69 1.35 -4.04
CA GLY A 196 19.83 2.31 -3.37
C GLY A 196 19.07 3.22 -4.34
N CYS A 197 19.76 3.78 -5.35
CA CYS A 197 19.15 4.59 -6.41
C CYS A 197 18.11 3.79 -7.21
N PHE A 198 18.43 2.56 -7.62
CA PHE A 198 17.50 1.68 -8.34
C PHE A 198 16.23 1.41 -7.51
N VAL A 199 16.40 1.00 -6.25
CA VAL A 199 15.30 0.67 -5.34
C VAL A 199 14.41 1.89 -5.07
N ALA A 200 15.00 3.05 -4.78
CA ALA A 200 14.25 4.28 -4.58
C ALA A 200 13.44 4.66 -5.83
N TYR A 201 14.04 4.61 -7.01
CA TYR A 201 13.36 4.96 -8.26
C TYR A 201 12.23 3.98 -8.60
N MET A 202 12.50 2.67 -8.53
CA MET A 202 11.50 1.63 -8.82
C MET A 202 10.32 1.70 -7.86
N THR A 203 10.57 1.93 -6.57
CA THR A 203 9.49 2.03 -5.60
C THR A 203 8.68 3.31 -5.82
N ALA A 204 9.29 4.44 -6.16
CA ALA A 204 8.57 5.66 -6.53
C ALA A 204 7.61 5.44 -7.70
N LYS A 205 8.06 4.77 -8.78
CA LYS A 205 7.21 4.41 -9.93
C LYS A 205 6.02 3.53 -9.52
N ARG A 206 6.25 2.49 -8.71
CA ARG A 206 5.19 1.57 -8.27
C ARG A 206 4.19 2.21 -7.29
N LYS A 207 4.61 3.25 -6.57
CA LYS A 207 3.79 4.00 -5.60
C LYS A 207 2.89 5.06 -6.23
N LEU A 208 3.03 5.36 -7.53
CA LEU A 208 2.16 6.30 -8.22
C LEU A 208 0.67 5.97 -8.04
N ARG A 209 -0.15 7.02 -8.06
CA ARG A 209 -1.61 6.85 -8.08
C ARG A 209 -2.00 6.21 -9.40
N ARG A 210 -3.05 5.39 -9.37
CA ARG A 210 -3.51 4.70 -10.57
C ARG A 210 -4.40 5.65 -11.35
N GLU A 211 -4.07 5.82 -12.62
CA GLU A 211 -4.97 6.38 -13.61
C GLU A 211 -6.05 5.37 -13.97
N PHE A 212 -7.26 5.85 -14.24
CA PHE A 212 -8.34 5.06 -14.83
C PHE A 212 -8.21 5.11 -16.35
N THR A 213 -7.66 4.05 -16.91
CA THR A 213 -7.46 3.90 -18.36
C THR A 213 -8.14 2.63 -18.85
N LEU A 214 -8.57 2.64 -20.10
CA LEU A 214 -9.03 1.44 -20.81
C LEU A 214 -7.85 0.61 -21.34
N SER A 215 -6.69 1.23 -21.55
CA SER A 215 -5.47 0.64 -22.11
C SER A 215 -4.61 -0.14 -21.11
N GLY A 216 -5.03 -0.21 -19.84
CA GLY A 216 -4.30 -0.91 -18.80
C GLY A 216 -3.21 -0.07 -18.14
N ARG A 217 -2.35 -0.73 -17.36
CA ARG A 217 -1.38 -0.05 -16.49
C ARG A 217 -0.05 0.15 -17.18
N ASP A 218 0.53 1.33 -16.99
CA ASP A 218 1.93 1.58 -17.34
C ASP A 218 2.88 0.65 -16.58
N ASN A 219 3.90 0.17 -17.29
CA ASN A 219 4.97 -0.63 -16.70
C ASN A 219 5.82 0.27 -15.78
N PRO A 220 5.94 -0.03 -14.48
CA PRO A 220 6.79 0.74 -13.57
C PRO A 220 8.28 0.64 -13.92
N TYR A 221 8.70 -0.42 -14.63
CA TYR A 221 10.06 -0.59 -15.13
C TYR A 221 10.20 0.14 -16.49
N ASP A 222 10.70 1.38 -16.43
CA ASP A 222 10.93 2.24 -17.60
C ASP A 222 12.42 2.41 -17.92
N GLY A 223 12.75 3.24 -18.91
CA GLY A 223 14.13 3.45 -19.35
C GLY A 223 15.09 3.96 -18.26
N ILE A 224 14.60 4.63 -17.20
CA ILE A 224 15.46 5.06 -16.09
C ILE A 224 15.70 3.89 -15.13
N ALA A 225 14.66 3.14 -14.81
CA ALA A 225 14.82 1.91 -14.05
C ALA A 225 15.81 0.95 -14.73
N ASP A 226 15.69 0.78 -16.05
CA ASP A 226 16.55 -0.07 -16.85
C ASP A 226 18.01 0.39 -16.86
N LEU A 227 18.24 1.70 -17.00
CA LEU A 227 19.56 2.31 -16.88
C LEU A 227 20.21 1.99 -15.52
N LEU A 228 19.49 2.24 -14.42
CA LEU A 228 20.00 1.97 -13.08
C LEU A 228 20.24 0.48 -12.83
N PHE A 229 19.34 -0.38 -13.32
CA PHE A 229 19.46 -1.82 -13.19
C PHE A 229 20.67 -2.39 -13.95
N LYS A 230 20.97 -1.85 -15.14
CA LYS A 230 22.15 -2.24 -15.93
C LYS A 230 23.45 -1.91 -15.20
N HIS A 231 23.52 -0.76 -14.53
CA HIS A 231 24.67 -0.43 -13.68
C HIS A 231 24.83 -1.40 -12.51
N CYS A 232 23.72 -1.75 -11.82
CA CYS A 232 23.74 -2.77 -10.77
C CYS A 232 24.21 -4.14 -11.31
N THR A 233 23.76 -4.51 -12.51
CA THR A 233 24.13 -5.79 -13.13
C THR A 233 25.61 -5.87 -13.51
N ALA A 234 26.21 -4.74 -13.87
CA ALA A 234 27.63 -4.65 -14.24
C ALA A 234 28.58 -4.63 -13.03
N SER A 235 28.06 -4.32 -11.82
CA SER A 235 28.87 -4.24 -10.61
C SER A 235 28.85 -5.56 -9.84
N PRO A 236 30.01 -6.18 -9.55
CA PRO A 236 30.08 -7.38 -8.70
C PRO A 236 29.78 -7.07 -7.23
N ALA A 237 29.89 -5.81 -6.81
CA ALA A 237 29.65 -5.36 -5.44
C ALA A 237 28.18 -5.06 -5.15
N THR A 238 27.28 -5.28 -6.13
CA THR A 238 25.87 -4.95 -5.96
C THR A 238 25.19 -5.76 -4.86
N ASP A 239 24.49 -5.06 -3.98
CA ASP A 239 23.63 -5.65 -2.97
C ASP A 239 22.32 -6.15 -3.61
N TRP A 240 22.36 -7.37 -4.14
CA TRP A 240 21.20 -8.04 -4.72
C TRP A 240 20.09 -8.32 -3.70
N TRP A 241 20.43 -8.44 -2.42
CA TRP A 241 19.44 -8.64 -1.36
C TRP A 241 18.57 -7.39 -1.19
N MET A 242 19.19 -6.21 -1.18
CA MET A 242 18.47 -4.93 -1.18
C MET A 242 17.51 -4.81 -2.37
N ILE A 243 17.99 -5.14 -3.58
CA ILE A 243 17.18 -5.10 -4.80
C ILE A 243 16.01 -6.09 -4.72
N ALA A 244 16.25 -7.32 -4.25
CA ALA A 244 15.24 -8.37 -4.15
C ALA A 244 14.08 -8.03 -3.21
N GLN A 245 14.33 -7.23 -2.17
CA GLN A 245 13.27 -6.76 -1.26
C GLN A 245 12.24 -5.87 -1.98
N ALA A 246 12.63 -5.16 -3.05
CA ALA A 246 11.75 -4.25 -3.79
C ALA A 246 11.36 -4.79 -5.18
N HIS A 247 12.18 -5.61 -5.81
CA HIS A 247 12.02 -6.07 -7.19
C HIS A 247 12.44 -7.54 -7.36
N PRO A 248 11.68 -8.50 -6.81
CA PRO A 248 12.01 -9.93 -6.84
C PRO A 248 11.67 -10.55 -8.20
N THR A 249 12.39 -10.16 -9.26
CA THR A 249 12.27 -10.79 -10.59
C THR A 249 13.17 -12.02 -10.69
N PRO A 250 12.92 -12.95 -11.64
CA PRO A 250 13.78 -14.11 -11.84
C PRO A 250 15.27 -13.75 -11.97
N ALA A 251 15.60 -12.69 -12.72
CA ALA A 251 16.97 -12.22 -12.90
C ALA A 251 17.64 -11.74 -11.59
N VAL A 252 16.89 -11.12 -10.70
CA VAL A 252 17.37 -10.68 -9.38
C VAL A 252 17.51 -11.86 -8.43
N LEU A 253 16.50 -12.73 -8.38
CA LEU A 253 16.47 -13.86 -7.46
C LEU A 253 17.54 -14.91 -7.77
N ALA A 254 17.94 -15.04 -9.04
CA ALA A 254 19.07 -15.85 -9.46
C ALA A 254 20.42 -15.39 -8.90
N ARG A 255 20.53 -14.14 -8.44
CA ARG A 255 21.76 -13.57 -7.85
C ARG A 255 21.87 -13.78 -6.34
N LEU A 256 20.80 -14.25 -5.70
CA LEU A 256 20.78 -14.47 -4.26
C LEU A 256 21.44 -15.80 -3.88
N THR A 257 21.83 -15.93 -2.62
CA THR A 257 22.17 -17.23 -2.03
C THR A 257 20.90 -18.04 -1.74
N ASP A 258 21.04 -19.35 -1.53
CA ASP A 258 19.90 -20.20 -1.14
C ASP A 258 19.27 -19.75 0.18
N ALA A 259 20.10 -19.32 1.14
CA ALA A 259 19.62 -18.80 2.42
C ALA A 259 18.75 -17.54 2.24
N GLN A 260 19.21 -16.59 1.40
CA GLN A 260 18.45 -15.39 1.07
C GLN A 260 17.15 -15.71 0.33
N ARG A 261 17.18 -16.63 -0.65
CA ARG A 261 15.96 -17.10 -1.33
C ARG A 261 14.97 -17.71 -0.34
N GLY A 262 15.44 -18.57 0.55
CA GLY A 262 14.63 -19.21 1.60
C GLY A 262 14.01 -18.20 2.57
N GLU A 263 14.78 -17.21 3.02
CA GLU A 263 14.28 -16.12 3.86
C GLU A 263 13.20 -15.31 3.15
N LEU A 264 13.44 -14.91 1.91
CA LEU A 264 12.49 -14.11 1.13
C LEU A 264 11.19 -14.89 0.86
N LEU A 265 11.31 -16.18 0.53
CA LEU A 265 10.17 -17.09 0.37
C LEU A 265 9.33 -17.14 1.65
N GLY A 266 9.96 -17.34 2.81
CA GLY A 266 9.29 -17.35 4.11
C GLY A 266 8.61 -16.04 4.45
N ARG A 267 9.26 -14.89 4.19
CA ARG A 267 8.68 -13.55 4.41
C ARG A 267 7.45 -13.31 3.55
N TRP A 268 7.49 -13.67 2.25
CA TRP A 268 6.33 -13.53 1.37
C TRP A 268 5.18 -14.46 1.77
N TRP A 269 5.49 -15.70 2.14
CA TRP A 269 4.49 -16.66 2.63
C TRP A 269 3.80 -16.16 3.90
N ALA A 270 4.55 -15.72 4.90
CA ALA A 270 4.02 -15.18 6.14
C ALA A 270 3.13 -13.95 5.90
N THR A 271 3.57 -13.04 5.00
CA THR A 271 2.79 -11.87 4.60
C THR A 271 1.49 -12.29 3.91
N MET A 272 1.57 -13.25 2.97
CA MET A 272 0.40 -13.75 2.25
C MET A 272 -0.64 -14.36 3.20
N ARG A 273 -0.23 -15.21 4.15
CA ARG A 273 -1.12 -15.78 5.18
C ARG A 273 -1.74 -14.72 6.08
N GLN A 274 -0.96 -13.74 6.51
CA GLN A 274 -1.48 -12.64 7.33
C GLN A 274 -2.57 -11.85 6.58
N VAL A 275 -2.34 -11.53 5.30
CA VAL A 275 -3.33 -10.81 4.48
C VAL A 275 -4.55 -11.67 4.19
N ALA A 276 -4.37 -12.97 3.93
CA ALA A 276 -5.46 -13.91 3.69
C ALA A 276 -6.43 -13.99 4.89
N PHE A 277 -5.91 -14.02 6.12
CA PHE A 277 -6.73 -13.93 7.33
C PHE A 277 -7.58 -12.65 7.39
N LEU A 278 -6.98 -11.50 7.05
CA LEU A 278 -7.71 -10.22 7.02
C LEU A 278 -8.74 -10.17 5.90
N LEU A 279 -8.42 -10.72 4.72
CA LEU A 279 -9.36 -10.86 3.61
C LEU A 279 -10.58 -11.68 4.02
N LYS A 280 -10.38 -12.84 4.65
CA LYS A 280 -11.48 -13.68 5.16
C LYS A 280 -12.41 -12.90 6.10
N ARG A 281 -11.86 -12.12 7.02
CA ARG A 281 -12.65 -11.27 7.93
C ARG A 281 -13.50 -10.25 7.20
N VAL A 282 -12.94 -9.54 6.21
CA VAL A 282 -13.67 -8.55 5.44
C VAL A 282 -14.73 -9.21 4.56
N TRP A 283 -14.39 -10.36 3.94
CA TRP A 283 -15.31 -11.14 3.12
C TRP A 283 -16.53 -11.60 3.92
N VAL A 284 -16.33 -12.24 5.07
CA VAL A 284 -17.42 -12.73 5.94
C VAL A 284 -18.30 -11.58 6.46
N ALA A 285 -17.72 -10.41 6.69
CA ALA A 285 -18.46 -9.22 7.13
C ALA A 285 -19.17 -8.46 6.00
N SER A 286 -19.03 -8.91 4.74
CA SER A 286 -19.53 -8.19 3.56
C SER A 286 -20.39 -9.08 2.66
N GLU A 287 -21.31 -8.45 1.93
CA GLU A 287 -22.15 -9.12 0.92
C GLU A 287 -21.59 -8.89 -0.48
N PHE A 288 -20.38 -9.40 -0.74
CA PHE A 288 -19.77 -9.28 -2.07
C PHE A 288 -20.36 -10.30 -3.04
N ASP A 289 -20.70 -9.81 -4.24
CA ASP A 289 -21.04 -10.69 -5.34
C ASP A 289 -19.76 -11.22 -5.98
N ARG A 290 -19.49 -12.49 -5.71
CA ARG A 290 -18.29 -13.17 -6.16
C ARG A 290 -18.16 -13.24 -7.69
N ALA A 291 -19.28 -13.34 -8.40
CA ALA A 291 -19.29 -13.54 -9.85
C ALA A 291 -19.01 -12.24 -10.62
N THR A 292 -19.37 -11.09 -10.03
CA THR A 292 -19.21 -9.79 -10.69
C THR A 292 -18.12 -8.93 -10.08
N MET A 293 -17.88 -9.07 -8.77
CA MET A 293 -16.99 -8.22 -7.97
C MET A 293 -17.30 -6.73 -8.16
N ILE A 294 -18.55 -6.35 -8.43
CA ILE A 294 -18.96 -4.95 -8.56
C ILE A 294 -19.30 -4.39 -7.17
N VAL A 295 -18.76 -3.21 -6.85
CA VAL A 295 -19.04 -2.50 -5.59
C VAL A 295 -20.54 -2.24 -5.43
N ARG A 296 -21.08 -2.59 -4.27
CA ARG A 296 -22.45 -2.25 -3.85
C ARG A 296 -22.45 -1.29 -2.66
N ARG A 297 -23.58 -0.65 -2.41
CA ARG A 297 -23.76 0.22 -1.22
C ARG A 297 -23.46 -0.59 0.05
N GLY A 298 -22.66 -0.01 0.95
CA GLY A 298 -22.26 -0.66 2.22
C GLY A 298 -21.00 -1.52 2.13
N ASN A 299 -20.47 -1.78 0.93
CA ASN A 299 -19.19 -2.48 0.78
C ASN A 299 -18.01 -1.63 1.26
N ASP A 300 -17.11 -2.19 2.08
CA ASP A 300 -15.81 -1.59 2.38
C ASP A 300 -14.79 -1.94 1.27
N SER A 301 -15.02 -1.36 0.08
CA SER A 301 -14.14 -1.55 -1.08
C SER A 301 -12.74 -0.99 -0.87
N SER A 302 -12.57 -0.03 0.05
CA SER A 302 -11.27 0.56 0.36
C SER A 302 -10.38 -0.43 1.09
N THR A 303 -10.87 -1.02 2.19
CA THR A 303 -10.13 -2.05 2.92
C THR A 303 -9.95 -3.30 2.06
N TRP A 304 -11.00 -3.75 1.37
CA TRP A 304 -10.93 -4.95 0.51
C TRP A 304 -9.87 -4.82 -0.60
N ASN A 305 -9.90 -3.74 -1.38
CA ASN A 305 -8.96 -3.56 -2.50
C ASN A 305 -7.52 -3.36 -2.06
N LEU A 306 -7.30 -2.74 -0.89
CA LEU A 306 -5.99 -2.63 -0.25
C LEU A 306 -5.44 -4.03 0.04
N LEU A 307 -6.22 -4.86 0.72
CA LEU A 307 -5.81 -6.22 1.10
C LEU A 307 -5.59 -7.10 -0.15
N CYS A 308 -6.47 -7.03 -1.15
CA CYS A 308 -6.27 -7.75 -2.41
C CYS A 308 -4.96 -7.34 -3.09
N GLY A 309 -4.63 -6.05 -3.09
CA GLY A 309 -3.36 -5.55 -3.61
C GLY A 309 -2.14 -6.13 -2.88
N ALA A 310 -2.18 -6.14 -1.55
CA ALA A 310 -1.10 -6.71 -0.73
C ALA A 310 -0.96 -8.22 -0.91
N TYR A 311 -2.08 -8.94 -0.91
CA TYR A 311 -2.11 -10.38 -1.13
C TYR A 311 -1.54 -10.75 -2.49
N ASN A 312 -2.02 -10.11 -3.57
CA ASN A 312 -1.56 -10.43 -4.92
C ASN A 312 -0.08 -10.07 -5.14
N ALA A 313 0.41 -9.00 -4.51
CA ALA A 313 1.83 -8.65 -4.56
C ALA A 313 2.69 -9.71 -3.83
N ALA A 314 2.29 -10.10 -2.61
CA ALA A 314 2.99 -11.13 -1.84
C ALA A 314 2.95 -12.49 -2.55
N ARG A 315 1.80 -12.88 -3.10
CA ARG A 315 1.62 -14.10 -3.89
C ARG A 315 2.51 -14.13 -5.13
N ALA A 316 2.53 -13.03 -5.91
CA ALA A 316 3.36 -12.97 -7.11
C ALA A 316 4.86 -13.09 -6.78
N ALA A 317 5.31 -12.42 -5.71
CA ALA A 317 6.69 -12.51 -5.25
C ALA A 317 7.04 -13.89 -4.66
N TRP A 318 6.10 -14.53 -3.96
CA TRP A 318 6.25 -15.91 -3.48
C TRP A 318 6.40 -16.90 -4.64
N ILE A 319 5.56 -16.82 -5.67
CA ILE A 319 5.68 -17.66 -6.88
C ILE A 319 7.02 -17.42 -7.58
N ALA A 320 7.46 -16.16 -7.71
CA ALA A 320 8.77 -15.86 -8.29
C ALA A 320 9.92 -16.45 -7.46
N ALA A 321 9.82 -16.43 -6.13
CA ALA A 321 10.79 -17.08 -5.25
C ALA A 321 10.79 -18.60 -5.38
N LEU A 322 9.61 -19.24 -5.48
CA LEU A 322 9.50 -20.67 -5.74
C LEU A 322 10.19 -21.08 -7.05
N ASP A 323 9.91 -20.33 -8.11
CA ASP A 323 10.51 -20.53 -9.43
C ASP A 323 12.03 -20.41 -9.38
N ALA A 324 12.55 -19.33 -8.79
CA ALA A 324 13.98 -19.11 -8.63
C ALA A 324 14.68 -20.16 -7.73
N SER A 325 13.94 -20.80 -6.83
CA SER A 325 14.41 -21.91 -5.99
C SER A 325 14.27 -23.28 -6.66
N GLY A 326 13.74 -23.38 -7.88
CA GLY A 326 13.49 -24.67 -8.55
C GLY A 326 12.39 -25.50 -7.88
N THR A 327 11.52 -24.87 -7.09
CA THR A 327 10.47 -25.52 -6.28
C THR A 327 9.06 -25.15 -6.74
N LEU A 328 8.91 -24.64 -7.97
CA LEU A 328 7.62 -24.25 -8.52
C LEU A 328 6.61 -25.40 -8.48
N GLY A 329 7.06 -26.65 -8.60
CA GLY A 329 6.26 -27.88 -8.47
C GLY A 329 5.43 -27.99 -7.18
N LEU A 330 5.75 -27.22 -6.13
CA LEU A 330 4.90 -27.14 -4.94
C LEU A 330 3.47 -26.64 -5.24
N LEU A 331 3.29 -25.89 -6.33
CA LEU A 331 1.96 -25.48 -6.80
C LEU A 331 1.08 -26.66 -7.24
N ASP A 332 1.67 -27.81 -7.58
CA ASP A 332 0.91 -29.01 -7.96
C ASP A 332 0.16 -29.60 -6.76
N ALA A 333 0.68 -29.40 -5.55
CA ALA A 333 0.01 -29.79 -4.31
C ALA A 333 -0.92 -28.69 -3.76
N SER A 334 -0.53 -27.41 -3.88
CA SER A 334 -1.34 -26.28 -3.42
C SER A 334 -1.03 -25.01 -4.21
N CYS A 335 -2.00 -24.57 -5.02
CA CYS A 335 -1.95 -23.34 -5.80
C CYS A 335 -3.02 -22.36 -5.30
N PRO A 336 -2.76 -21.57 -4.24
CA PRO A 336 -3.71 -20.56 -3.79
C PRO A 336 -3.94 -19.54 -4.91
N GLY A 337 -5.20 -19.26 -5.25
CA GLY A 337 -5.57 -18.31 -6.29
C GLY A 337 -5.18 -16.86 -5.99
N LYS A 338 -5.41 -15.95 -6.94
CA LYS A 338 -5.36 -14.48 -6.70
C LYS A 338 -6.55 -14.04 -5.85
N ALA A 339 -6.48 -12.87 -5.23
CA ALA A 339 -7.63 -12.20 -4.62
C ALA A 339 -8.17 -11.09 -5.54
N MET A 340 -9.46 -11.11 -5.87
CA MET A 340 -10.02 -10.12 -6.81
C MET A 340 -10.46 -8.83 -6.16
N MET A 341 -10.04 -7.71 -6.75
CA MET A 341 -10.48 -6.37 -6.34
C MET A 341 -11.94 -6.15 -6.76
N LEU A 342 -12.67 -5.40 -5.94
CA LEU A 342 -13.95 -4.85 -6.33
C LEU A 342 -13.78 -3.75 -7.38
N ILE A 343 -14.67 -3.77 -8.37
CA ILE A 343 -14.73 -2.86 -9.51
C ILE A 343 -15.81 -1.82 -9.21
N ALA A 344 -15.48 -0.54 -9.40
CA ALA A 344 -16.45 0.53 -9.24
C ALA A 344 -17.60 0.39 -10.26
N ALA A 345 -18.84 0.59 -9.83
CA ALA A 345 -20.02 0.29 -10.64
C ALA A 345 -20.12 1.18 -11.90
N ASP A 346 -19.69 2.43 -11.79
CA ASP A 346 -19.55 3.40 -12.87
C ASP A 346 -18.49 2.96 -13.89
N LEU A 347 -17.31 2.51 -13.43
CA LEU A 347 -16.28 1.96 -14.31
C LEU A 347 -16.77 0.71 -15.04
N ALA A 348 -17.46 -0.19 -14.36
CA ALA A 348 -18.05 -1.37 -14.98
C ALA A 348 -19.12 -1.00 -16.02
N ALA A 349 -19.92 0.04 -15.76
CA ALA A 349 -20.89 0.55 -16.71
C ALA A 349 -20.20 1.18 -17.95
N TRP A 350 -19.13 1.94 -17.75
CA TRP A 350 -18.36 2.54 -18.84
C TRP A 350 -17.69 1.49 -19.74
N HIS A 351 -17.10 0.43 -19.16
CA HIS A 351 -16.58 -0.68 -19.97
C HIS A 351 -17.68 -1.34 -20.81
N ARG A 352 -18.88 -1.54 -20.25
CA ARG A 352 -19.99 -2.11 -21.02
C ARG A 352 -20.48 -1.18 -22.13
N SER A 353 -20.50 0.13 -21.91
CA SER A 353 -20.96 1.08 -22.93
C SER A 353 -20.02 1.16 -24.14
N THR A 354 -18.74 0.78 -23.99
CA THR A 354 -17.78 0.68 -25.10
C THR A 354 -17.67 -0.74 -25.68
N GLY A 355 -18.60 -1.63 -25.34
CA GLY A 355 -18.61 -3.03 -25.83
C GLY A 355 -17.66 -3.97 -25.08
N GLY A 356 -17.00 -3.49 -24.03
CA GLY A 356 -16.16 -4.30 -23.15
C GLY A 356 -16.93 -5.08 -22.09
N GLY A 357 -16.22 -5.98 -21.40
CA GLY A 357 -16.75 -6.79 -20.30
C GLY A 357 -16.01 -6.56 -18.98
N LEU A 358 -16.31 -7.40 -17.99
CA LEU A 358 -15.48 -7.51 -16.80
C LEU A 358 -14.11 -8.09 -17.18
N HIS A 359 -13.10 -7.79 -16.37
CA HIS A 359 -11.77 -8.35 -16.58
C HIS A 359 -11.81 -9.89 -16.49
N PRO A 360 -11.18 -10.65 -17.42
CA PRO A 360 -11.25 -12.11 -17.48
C PRO A 360 -10.90 -12.83 -16.16
N ASP A 361 -9.92 -12.33 -15.41
CA ASP A 361 -9.57 -12.84 -14.07
C ASP A 361 -10.75 -12.92 -13.08
N VAL A 362 -11.83 -12.14 -13.26
CA VAL A 362 -13.04 -12.23 -12.41
C VAL A 362 -13.71 -13.59 -12.58
N GLY A 363 -13.80 -14.11 -13.81
CA GLY A 363 -14.36 -15.43 -14.08
C GLY A 363 -13.52 -16.57 -13.51
N VAL A 364 -12.19 -16.45 -13.59
CA VAL A 364 -11.26 -17.43 -12.99
C VAL A 364 -11.44 -17.47 -11.46
N TRP A 365 -11.46 -16.31 -10.81
CA TRP A 365 -11.71 -16.17 -9.36
C TRP A 365 -13.06 -16.75 -8.91
N ALA A 366 -14.11 -16.52 -9.69
CA ALA A 366 -15.44 -16.99 -9.35
C ALA A 366 -15.54 -18.53 -9.29
N ARG A 367 -14.63 -19.24 -9.98
CA ARG A 367 -14.59 -20.71 -10.04
C ARG A 367 -13.68 -21.37 -9.00
N LEU A 368 -12.58 -20.75 -8.62
CA LEU A 368 -11.57 -21.36 -7.75
C LEU A 368 -11.90 -21.23 -6.26
N PRO A 369 -11.56 -22.18 -5.37
CA PRO A 369 -11.70 -21.96 -3.93
C PRO A 369 -11.05 -20.65 -3.47
N LEU A 370 -11.63 -20.04 -2.41
CA LEU A 370 -11.11 -18.77 -1.91
C LEU A 370 -9.68 -18.97 -1.39
N PRO A 371 -8.77 -18.01 -1.62
CA PRO A 371 -7.34 -18.21 -1.39
C PRO A 371 -7.00 -18.51 0.06
N TRP A 372 -7.73 -17.92 1.02
CA TRP A 372 -7.53 -18.22 2.44
C TRP A 372 -7.96 -19.64 2.80
N ASP A 373 -8.96 -20.21 2.14
CA ASP A 373 -9.39 -21.58 2.40
C ASP A 373 -8.38 -22.59 1.83
N VAL A 374 -7.73 -22.25 0.71
CA VAL A 374 -6.58 -23.03 0.19
C VAL A 374 -5.37 -22.94 1.11
N LEU A 375 -5.02 -21.74 1.57
CA LEU A 375 -3.86 -21.51 2.44
C LEU A 375 -4.00 -22.13 3.82
N ASP A 376 -5.22 -22.20 4.36
CA ASP A 376 -5.51 -22.85 5.64
C ASP A 376 -5.75 -24.37 5.48
N GLY A 377 -5.72 -24.90 4.26
CA GLY A 377 -5.92 -26.32 3.97
C GLY A 377 -7.38 -26.79 4.10
N THR A 378 -8.34 -25.87 4.19
CA THR A 378 -9.77 -26.21 4.27
C THR A 378 -10.38 -26.50 2.91
N ALA A 379 -9.72 -26.08 1.82
CA ALA A 379 -10.08 -26.42 0.45
C ALA A 379 -8.85 -26.88 -0.34
N ALA A 380 -9.02 -27.88 -1.20
CA ALA A 380 -7.99 -28.29 -2.16
C ALA A 380 -8.06 -27.41 -3.41
N CYS A 381 -6.90 -26.99 -3.92
CA CYS A 381 -6.77 -26.27 -5.18
C CYS A 381 -5.34 -26.49 -5.69
N THR A 382 -5.21 -27.26 -6.77
CA THR A 382 -3.93 -27.61 -7.42
C THR A 382 -3.61 -26.64 -8.56
N ARG A 383 -2.40 -26.72 -9.10
CA ARG A 383 -2.04 -25.97 -10.32
C ARG A 383 -3.01 -26.31 -11.46
N THR A 384 -3.35 -27.58 -11.65
CA THR A 384 -4.27 -28.05 -12.70
C THR A 384 -5.65 -27.43 -12.56
N ASP A 385 -6.18 -27.30 -11.34
CA ASP A 385 -7.48 -26.65 -11.11
C ASP A 385 -7.46 -25.17 -11.55
N VAL A 386 -6.37 -24.46 -11.24
CA VAL A 386 -6.15 -23.07 -11.64
C VAL A 386 -6.04 -22.95 -13.16
N GLU A 387 -5.28 -23.82 -13.81
CA GLU A 387 -5.10 -23.84 -15.26
C GLU A 387 -6.40 -24.13 -16.00
N ALA A 388 -7.22 -25.07 -15.50
CA ALA A 388 -8.55 -25.34 -16.04
C ALA A 388 -9.47 -24.11 -15.93
N ALA A 389 -9.52 -23.48 -14.75
CA ALA A 389 -10.31 -22.26 -14.57
C ALA A 389 -9.82 -21.08 -15.43
N CYS A 390 -8.52 -21.01 -15.70
CA CYS A 390 -7.92 -20.05 -16.62
C CYS A 390 -8.30 -20.33 -18.08
N ALA A 391 -8.17 -21.58 -18.53
CA ALA A 391 -8.51 -22.01 -19.89
C ALA A 391 -9.97 -21.71 -20.24
N ASP A 392 -10.91 -22.06 -19.36
CA ASP A 392 -12.32 -21.76 -19.54
C ASP A 392 -12.63 -20.24 -19.54
N GLY A 393 -11.70 -19.41 -19.06
CA GLY A 393 -11.82 -17.95 -19.02
C GLY A 393 -11.09 -17.26 -20.17
N GLY A 394 -10.44 -18.01 -21.06
CA GLY A 394 -9.56 -17.46 -22.09
C GLY A 394 -8.33 -16.73 -21.52
N VAL A 395 -7.89 -17.13 -20.33
CA VAL A 395 -6.75 -16.51 -19.63
C VAL A 395 -5.56 -17.44 -19.72
N ASP A 396 -4.41 -16.95 -20.20
CA ASP A 396 -3.17 -17.70 -20.09
C ASP A 396 -2.66 -17.67 -18.64
N PRO A 397 -2.47 -18.83 -17.99
CA PRO A 397 -2.24 -18.91 -16.55
C PRO A 397 -0.83 -18.39 -16.15
N VAL A 398 0.17 -18.48 -17.03
CA VAL A 398 1.55 -18.06 -16.71
C VAL A 398 1.73 -16.56 -16.92
N THR A 399 1.40 -16.05 -18.10
CA THR A 399 1.50 -14.63 -18.46
C THR A 399 0.62 -13.75 -17.56
N SER A 400 -0.53 -14.27 -17.13
CA SER A 400 -1.42 -13.59 -16.19
C SER A 400 -0.95 -13.70 -14.74
N GLY A 401 0.04 -14.54 -14.44
CA GLY A 401 0.61 -14.73 -13.11
C GLY A 401 -0.27 -15.56 -12.17
N TRP A 402 -1.08 -16.46 -12.72
CA TRP A 402 -1.85 -17.44 -11.96
C TRP A 402 -0.97 -18.62 -11.53
N THR A 403 -0.19 -19.23 -12.40
CA THR A 403 0.59 -20.44 -12.06
C THR A 403 2.11 -20.30 -12.19
N GLY A 404 2.58 -19.12 -12.60
CA GLY A 404 4.02 -18.85 -12.74
C GLY A 404 4.36 -17.38 -12.53
N PRO A 405 5.66 -17.05 -12.46
CA PRO A 405 6.11 -15.67 -12.46
C PRO A 405 5.71 -15.00 -13.77
N LYS A 406 5.26 -13.75 -13.69
CA LYS A 406 4.96 -12.98 -14.90
C LYS A 406 6.24 -12.77 -15.71
N PRO A 407 6.20 -12.96 -17.04
CA PRO A 407 7.32 -12.63 -17.88
C PRO A 407 7.65 -11.14 -17.77
N LEU A 408 8.91 -10.80 -17.99
CA LEU A 408 9.34 -9.40 -18.06
C LEU A 408 8.62 -8.71 -19.23
N SER A 409 7.91 -7.62 -18.92
CA SER A 409 7.33 -6.76 -19.95
C SER A 409 8.39 -5.87 -20.57
N ALA A 410 8.13 -5.40 -21.79
CA ALA A 410 8.98 -4.43 -22.46
C ALA A 410 9.23 -3.20 -21.58
N VAL A 411 10.44 -2.63 -21.70
CA VAL A 411 10.84 -1.43 -20.96
C VAL A 411 9.89 -0.28 -21.32
N GLY A 412 9.24 0.28 -20.29
CA GLY A 412 8.32 1.39 -20.46
C GLY A 412 9.02 2.69 -20.86
N VAL A 413 8.23 3.62 -21.41
CA VAL A 413 8.69 4.99 -21.66
C VAL A 413 8.46 5.82 -20.40
N PHE A 414 9.46 6.62 -20.01
CA PHE A 414 9.28 7.57 -18.92
C PHE A 414 8.23 8.62 -19.31
N ARG A 415 7.22 8.78 -18.46
CA ARG A 415 6.24 9.86 -18.53
C ARG A 415 6.24 10.61 -17.20
N PRO A 416 6.25 11.96 -17.21
CA PRO A 416 6.07 12.75 -16.00
C PRO A 416 4.78 12.35 -15.28
N THR A 417 4.81 12.44 -13.95
CA THR A 417 3.62 12.10 -13.15
C THR A 417 2.46 13.05 -13.50
N PRO A 418 1.29 12.53 -13.94
CA PRO A 418 0.12 13.38 -14.19
C PRO A 418 -0.51 13.82 -12.86
N GLU A 419 -1.24 14.93 -12.88
CA GLU A 419 -2.15 15.27 -11.79
C GLU A 419 -3.41 14.43 -11.91
N LEU A 420 -3.92 13.90 -10.80
CA LEU A 420 -5.09 13.01 -10.84
C LEU A 420 -6.23 13.52 -9.98
N VAL A 421 -7.43 13.60 -10.56
CA VAL A 421 -8.70 13.80 -9.85
C VAL A 421 -9.51 12.52 -9.94
N HIS A 422 -9.60 11.78 -8.83
CA HIS A 422 -10.28 10.49 -8.75
C HIS A 422 -9.91 9.49 -9.87
N GLY A 423 -8.63 9.47 -10.28
CA GLY A 423 -8.12 8.56 -11.31
C GLY A 423 -8.12 9.13 -12.73
N VAL A 424 -8.75 10.29 -12.95
CA VAL A 424 -8.72 11.02 -14.21
C VAL A 424 -7.49 11.93 -14.26
N SER A 425 -6.69 11.83 -15.32
CA SER A 425 -5.53 12.69 -15.55
C SER A 425 -5.93 14.12 -15.92
N ILE A 426 -5.33 15.07 -15.22
CA ILE A 426 -5.46 16.52 -15.42
C ILE A 426 -4.05 17.09 -15.62
N VAL A 427 -3.90 18.02 -16.56
CA VAL A 427 -2.59 18.57 -16.92
C VAL A 427 -2.13 19.65 -15.94
N ASP A 428 -3.07 20.47 -15.48
CA ASP A 428 -2.82 21.61 -14.61
C ASP A 428 -3.11 21.26 -13.14
N PRO A 429 -2.15 21.42 -12.22
CA PRO A 429 -2.34 21.07 -10.82
C PRO A 429 -3.31 22.00 -10.07
N VAL A 430 -3.47 23.25 -10.50
CA VAL A 430 -4.37 24.23 -9.86
C VAL A 430 -5.80 23.82 -10.19
N TRP A 431 -6.02 23.52 -11.47
CA TRP A 431 -7.27 22.98 -11.94
C TRP A 431 -7.62 21.64 -11.30
N ALA A 432 -6.65 20.73 -11.17
CA ALA A 432 -6.85 19.47 -10.46
C ALA A 432 -7.28 19.68 -9.00
N SER A 433 -6.69 20.67 -8.31
CA SER A 433 -7.07 21.03 -6.94
C SER A 433 -8.50 21.57 -6.86
N MET A 434 -8.88 22.48 -7.77
CA MET A 434 -10.23 23.05 -7.85
C MET A 434 -11.28 21.98 -8.13
N LEU A 435 -11.06 21.12 -9.13
CA LEU A 435 -11.95 20.01 -9.48
C LEU A 435 -12.15 19.04 -8.30
N ARG A 436 -11.06 18.69 -7.61
CA ARG A 436 -11.11 17.83 -6.42
C ARG A 436 -11.92 18.48 -5.29
N ALA A 437 -11.73 19.78 -5.04
CA ALA A 437 -12.47 20.52 -4.02
C ALA A 437 -13.97 20.62 -4.34
N GLY A 438 -14.30 20.78 -5.62
CA GLY A 438 -15.66 20.77 -6.17
C GLY A 438 -16.35 19.40 -6.15
N GLY A 439 -15.59 18.31 -5.97
CA GLY A 439 -16.10 16.95 -5.97
C GLY A 439 -16.26 16.33 -7.36
N ALA A 440 -15.64 16.89 -8.40
CA ALA A 440 -15.66 16.33 -9.75
C ALA A 440 -15.12 14.89 -9.74
N PHE A 441 -15.73 14.02 -10.56
CA PHE A 441 -15.38 12.59 -10.70
C PHE A 441 -15.47 11.75 -9.41
N SER A 442 -16.00 12.31 -8.31
CA SER A 442 -16.10 11.60 -7.02
C SER A 442 -17.37 10.73 -6.88
N GLY A 443 -18.25 10.76 -7.88
CA GLY A 443 -19.60 10.19 -7.81
C GLY A 443 -20.56 10.96 -6.89
N LYS A 444 -20.13 12.08 -6.30
CA LYS A 444 -20.97 12.98 -5.49
C LYS A 444 -21.48 14.14 -6.34
N THR A 445 -22.58 14.75 -5.90
CA THR A 445 -23.07 16.01 -6.47
C THR A 445 -21.97 17.08 -6.37
N ILE A 446 -21.68 17.72 -7.50
CA ILE A 446 -20.69 18.81 -7.57
C ILE A 446 -21.19 19.97 -6.70
N LYS A 447 -20.30 20.52 -5.87
CA LYS A 447 -20.64 21.65 -4.99
C LYS A 447 -20.86 22.92 -5.84
N GLY A 448 -21.88 23.71 -5.49
CA GLY A 448 -22.26 24.91 -6.25
C GLY A 448 -21.10 25.90 -6.44
N GLY A 449 -20.95 26.40 -7.67
CA GLY A 449 -19.86 27.30 -8.11
C GLY A 449 -19.05 26.80 -9.31
N LEU A 450 -19.11 25.49 -9.59
CA LEU A 450 -18.65 24.88 -10.85
C LEU A 450 -19.88 24.48 -11.66
N GLU A 451 -20.12 25.12 -12.81
CA GLU A 451 -21.17 24.67 -13.72
C GLU A 451 -20.83 23.27 -14.24
N GLN A 452 -21.81 22.35 -14.24
CA GLN A 452 -21.65 21.00 -14.77
C GLN A 452 -21.22 20.99 -16.25
N SER A 453 -21.59 22.03 -17.00
CA SER A 453 -21.20 22.28 -18.40
C SER A 453 -19.70 22.49 -18.60
N LEU A 454 -18.96 22.89 -17.55
CA LEU A 454 -17.51 23.13 -17.60
C LEU A 454 -16.68 21.87 -17.33
N ILE A 455 -17.34 20.77 -16.95
CA ILE A 455 -16.72 19.45 -16.86
C ILE A 455 -17.05 18.77 -18.19
N PRO A 456 -16.07 18.56 -19.08
CA PRO A 456 -16.35 17.93 -20.37
C PRO A 456 -17.07 16.60 -20.13
N GLY A 457 -18.28 16.46 -20.70
CA GLY A 457 -19.04 15.20 -20.66
C GLY A 457 -18.28 14.04 -21.30
N ASP A 458 -17.34 14.39 -22.19
CA ASP A 458 -16.34 13.53 -22.79
C ASP A 458 -14.95 14.00 -22.33
N VAL A 459 -14.48 13.55 -21.17
CA VAL A 459 -13.09 13.84 -20.75
C VAL A 459 -12.15 13.03 -21.63
N VAL A 460 -11.77 13.67 -22.74
CA VAL A 460 -10.69 13.30 -23.63
C VAL A 460 -9.46 12.94 -22.81
N VAL A 461 -9.05 11.68 -22.91
CA VAL A 461 -7.70 11.24 -22.57
C VAL A 461 -6.77 12.13 -23.36
N SER A 462 -6.07 13.01 -22.66
CA SER A 462 -5.09 13.86 -23.29
C SER A 462 -3.98 12.96 -23.83
N GLU A 463 -3.97 12.71 -25.13
CA GLU A 463 -2.73 12.40 -25.85
C GLU A 463 -1.86 13.65 -25.77
N LEU A 464 -1.11 13.80 -24.67
CA LEU A 464 0.03 14.71 -24.67
C LEU A 464 1.20 14.00 -25.38
N PRO A 465 1.96 14.76 -26.20
CA PRO A 465 2.94 14.23 -27.15
C PRO A 465 4.06 13.41 -26.51
#